data_AF-A0A7S0D2G3-F1
#
_entry.id   AF-A0A7S0D2G3-F1
#
_cell.length_a   1.000
_cell.length_b   1.000
_cell.length_c   1.000
_cell.angle_alpha   90.00
_cell.angle_beta   90.00
_cell.angle_gamma   90.00
#
_symmetry.space_group_name_H-M   'P 1'
#
loop_
_entity.id
_entity.type
_entity.pdbx_description
1 polymer ?
#
loop_
_entity_poly.entity_id
_entity_poly.type
_entity_poly.pdbx_seq_one_letter_code
_entity_poly.pdbx_strand_id
1 'polypeptide(L)'
;FNVFPAGSVEIAEIMKKVDVMPSKERPLKLKIRGNDGKMYLFLCKREDRGDMRKNSRLMEFCTVVNRLLRSSGEARKRKLRLRTFAVLPMTEECGLIEWVNNTTCYRHEVHETHEEVGIRFSYQEVMRLQKEHARNLPHWHREMTAKFPPIFHRWFTANFSEPTTWFENRQAYTRSVAAWSIVGYIVGLGDRHGENILLDKVNGECVHVDFDCLFDRGKTLEVPERVPFRLTQNIIDGFGVTGCSGTFEKSCQSILAVLRKNRETLMNVLYSFVHDPLVEWNYRSDYQDEKEDN
;
A
#
# COMPACT_ATOMS: atom_id res chain seq x y z
N PHE A 1 -15.73 11.62 25.16
CA PHE A 1 -14.48 11.45 24.40
C PHE A 1 -13.35 11.84 25.32
N ASN A 2 -12.58 10.89 25.85
CA ASN A 2 -11.39 11.20 26.62
C ASN A 2 -10.24 11.34 25.62
N VAL A 3 -9.82 12.57 25.33
CA VAL A 3 -8.85 12.88 24.25
C VAL A 3 -7.46 12.29 24.57
N PHE A 4 -7.17 12.10 25.85
CA PHE A 4 -6.04 11.33 26.35
C PHE A 4 -6.58 10.36 27.41
N PRO A 5 -6.55 9.04 27.20
CA PRO A 5 -6.88 8.10 28.26
C PRO A 5 -5.89 8.32 29.41
N ALA A 6 -6.40 8.43 30.64
CA ALA A 6 -5.55 8.41 31.84
C ALA A 6 -4.77 7.08 31.83
N GLY A 7 -3.47 7.15 31.55
CA GLY A 7 -2.62 5.99 31.26
C GLY A 7 -1.98 6.02 29.86
N SER A 8 -1.48 7.17 29.40
CA SER A 8 -0.69 7.23 28.18
C SER A 8 0.56 6.36 28.31
N VAL A 9 0.81 5.51 27.31
CA VAL A 9 2.02 4.70 27.26
C VAL A 9 3.20 5.64 26.98
N GLU A 10 4.16 5.66 27.88
CA GLU A 10 5.38 6.48 27.79
C GLU A 10 6.57 5.62 27.34
N ILE A 11 7.61 6.27 26.80
CA ILE A 11 8.85 5.59 26.42
C ILE A 11 9.61 5.21 27.68
N ALA A 12 9.76 3.92 27.92
CA ALA A 12 10.57 3.39 29.02
C ALA A 12 12.02 3.16 28.60
N GLU A 13 12.27 2.62 27.40
CA GLU A 13 13.62 2.32 26.92
C GLU A 13 13.70 2.33 25.38
N ILE A 14 14.77 2.89 24.82
CA ILE A 14 15.12 2.76 23.41
C ILE A 14 16.21 1.68 23.28
N MET A 15 15.95 0.63 22.50
CA MET A 15 16.90 -0.48 22.35
C MET A 15 18.18 -0.01 21.63
N LYS A 16 19.35 -0.38 22.16
CA LYS A 16 20.66 0.01 21.59
C LYS A 16 21.00 -0.66 20.27
N LYS A 17 20.44 -1.85 20.01
CA LYS A 17 20.65 -2.59 18.76
C LYS A 17 19.57 -2.21 17.75
N VAL A 18 20.00 -1.79 16.57
CA VAL A 18 19.13 -1.34 15.47
C VAL A 18 19.34 -2.29 14.29
N ASP A 19 18.24 -2.72 13.67
CA ASP A 19 18.33 -3.57 12.47
C ASP A 19 18.35 -2.68 11.22
N VAL A 20 19.25 -2.94 10.27
CA VAL A 20 19.33 -2.18 9.00
C VAL A 20 18.59 -2.97 7.91
N MET A 21 17.60 -2.35 7.26
CA MET A 21 16.82 -3.04 6.24
C MET A 21 17.58 -3.11 4.90
N PRO A 22 17.48 -4.23 4.17
CA PRO A 22 18.16 -4.41 2.89
C PRO A 22 17.37 -3.74 1.75
N SER A 23 17.36 -2.41 1.73
CA SER A 23 16.80 -1.62 0.62
C SER A 23 17.79 -0.55 0.16
N LYS A 24 17.46 0.16 -0.94
CA LYS A 24 18.30 1.21 -1.53
C LYS A 24 18.74 2.26 -0.51
N GLU A 25 17.82 2.71 0.34
CA GLU A 25 18.05 3.76 1.35
C GLU A 25 18.52 3.21 2.71
N ARG A 26 18.58 1.87 2.86
CA ARG A 26 19.03 1.17 4.07
C ARG A 26 18.41 1.73 5.38
N PRO A 27 17.08 1.86 5.46
CA PRO A 27 16.42 2.47 6.61
C PRO A 27 16.62 1.64 7.88
N LEU A 28 16.56 2.32 9.04
CA LEU A 28 16.85 1.73 10.33
C LEU A 28 15.57 1.31 11.05
N LYS A 29 15.49 0.08 11.52
CA LYS A 29 14.39 -0.41 12.34
C LYS A 29 14.69 -0.22 13.83
N LEU A 30 14.06 0.79 14.40
CA LEU A 30 14.13 1.15 15.82
C LEU A 30 13.13 0.33 16.64
N LYS A 31 13.56 -0.06 17.84
CA LYS A 31 12.72 -0.78 18.82
C LYS A 31 12.63 0.04 20.09
N ILE A 32 11.42 0.39 20.49
CA ILE A 32 11.13 1.21 21.67
C ILE A 32 10.25 0.40 22.62
N ARG A 33 10.61 0.31 23.90
CA ARG A 33 9.80 -0.32 24.93
C ARG A 33 8.94 0.73 25.63
N GLY A 34 7.65 0.48 25.71
CA GLY A 34 6.72 1.29 26.50
C GLY A 34 6.78 0.95 27.99
N ASN A 35 6.31 1.87 28.85
CA ASN A 35 6.09 1.61 30.28
C ASN A 35 5.02 0.52 30.54
N ASP A 36 4.23 0.15 29.52
CA ASP A 36 3.31 -0.99 29.53
C ASP A 36 3.99 -2.34 29.26
N GLY A 37 5.32 -2.34 29.07
CA GLY A 37 6.12 -3.52 28.80
C GLY A 37 6.08 -4.00 27.34
N LYS A 38 5.31 -3.36 26.46
CA LYS A 38 5.22 -3.75 25.05
C LYS A 38 6.34 -3.14 24.21
N MET A 39 6.66 -3.83 23.12
CA MET A 39 7.62 -3.36 22.13
C MET A 39 6.89 -2.68 20.97
N TYR A 40 7.27 -1.43 20.72
CA TYR A 40 6.83 -0.62 19.61
C TYR A 40 7.98 -0.52 18.60
N LEU A 41 7.66 -0.78 17.34
CA LEU A 41 8.63 -0.85 16.26
C LEU A 41 8.42 0.34 15.33
N PHE A 42 9.50 1.01 14.96
CA PHE A 42 9.47 2.13 14.03
C PHE A 42 10.54 1.95 12.95
N LEU A 43 10.22 2.34 11.73
CA LEU A 43 11.16 2.51 10.65
C LEU A 43 11.60 3.97 10.62
N CYS A 44 12.88 4.21 10.88
CA CYS A 44 13.51 5.49 10.59
C CYS A 44 13.88 5.50 9.11
N LYS A 45 13.11 6.26 8.34
CA LYS A 45 13.30 6.44 6.90
C LYS A 45 13.92 7.80 6.67
N ARG A 46 14.90 7.83 5.77
CA ARG A 46 15.44 9.06 5.19
C ARG A 46 15.21 8.96 3.69
N GLU A 47 14.49 9.92 3.14
CA GLU A 47 14.22 10.02 1.71
C GLU A 47 15.14 11.07 1.10
N ASP A 48 15.98 10.68 0.14
CA ASP A 48 16.91 11.61 -0.53
C ASP A 48 16.18 12.56 -1.50
N ARG A 49 14.97 12.20 -1.95
CA ARG A 49 14.15 12.96 -2.92
C ARG A 49 12.65 12.90 -2.63
N GLY A 50 12.30 12.40 -1.45
CA GLY A 50 10.91 12.20 -1.03
C GLY A 50 10.48 13.22 0.01
N ASP A 51 9.24 13.12 0.45
CA ASP A 51 8.72 13.97 1.51
C ASP A 51 7.84 13.13 2.44
N MET A 52 8.32 12.93 3.66
CA MET A 52 7.62 12.15 4.69
C MET A 52 6.26 12.73 5.07
N ARG A 53 6.01 14.00 4.78
CA ARG A 53 4.71 14.63 4.96
C ARG A 53 3.67 14.03 4.02
N LYS A 54 4.02 13.57 2.81
CA LYS A 54 3.08 12.88 1.90
C LYS A 54 2.48 11.64 2.56
N ASN A 55 3.34 10.85 3.20
CA ASN A 55 2.94 9.66 3.94
C ASN A 55 2.05 10.03 5.14
N SER A 56 2.44 11.03 5.93
CA SER A 56 1.66 11.52 7.08
C SER A 56 0.28 12.03 6.68
N ARG A 57 0.22 12.91 5.67
CA ARG A 57 -1.02 13.47 5.14
C ARG A 57 -1.94 12.38 4.60
N LEU A 58 -1.41 11.41 3.85
CA LEU A 58 -2.26 10.31 3.38
C LEU A 58 -2.84 9.49 4.55
N MET A 59 -2.10 9.26 5.63
CA MET A 59 -2.64 8.60 6.83
C MET A 59 -3.73 9.42 7.53
N GLU A 60 -3.61 10.75 7.57
CA GLU A 60 -4.66 11.64 8.05
C GLU A 60 -5.93 11.53 7.17
N PHE A 61 -5.76 11.56 5.84
CA PHE A 61 -6.86 11.38 4.90
C PHE A 61 -7.54 10.01 5.07
N CYS A 62 -6.76 8.93 5.16
CA CYS A 62 -7.28 7.59 5.42
C CYS A 62 -8.02 7.53 6.76
N THR A 63 -7.58 8.28 7.78
CA THR A 63 -8.28 8.38 9.07
C THR A 63 -9.65 9.04 8.93
N VAL A 64 -9.76 10.09 8.12
CA VAL A 64 -11.05 10.73 7.78
C VAL A 64 -11.94 9.78 6.99
N VAL A 65 -11.42 9.12 5.96
CA VAL A 65 -12.14 8.10 5.18
C VAL A 65 -12.69 7.00 6.10
N ASN A 66 -11.87 6.50 7.03
CA ASN A 66 -12.29 5.49 8.00
C ASN A 66 -13.44 5.98 8.91
N ARG A 67 -13.46 7.25 9.30
CA ARG A 67 -14.59 7.84 10.06
C ARG A 67 -15.87 7.85 9.22
N LEU A 68 -15.77 8.21 7.94
CA LEU A 68 -16.90 8.24 7.01
C LEU A 68 -17.42 6.83 6.67
N LEU A 69 -16.53 5.85 6.49
CA LEU A 69 -16.93 4.46 6.29
C LEU A 69 -17.64 3.89 7.52
N ARG A 70 -17.20 4.26 8.73
CA ARG A 70 -17.90 3.88 9.96
C ARG A 70 -19.27 4.54 10.07
N SER A 71 -19.48 5.76 9.60
CA SER A 71 -20.79 6.43 9.70
C SER A 71 -21.84 5.81 8.76
N SER A 72 -21.42 5.21 7.63
CA SER A 72 -22.31 4.50 6.70
C SER A 72 -22.67 3.10 7.19
N GLY A 73 -23.97 2.80 7.27
CA GLY A 73 -24.48 1.49 7.70
C GLY A 73 -24.00 0.33 6.81
N GLU A 74 -24.04 0.51 5.48
CA GLU A 74 -23.62 -0.52 4.52
C GLU A 74 -22.12 -0.83 4.60
N ALA A 75 -21.27 0.20 4.77
CA ALA A 75 -19.84 0.03 4.90
C ALA A 75 -19.47 -0.57 6.26
N ARG A 76 -20.14 -0.15 7.34
CA ARG A 76 -19.98 -0.72 8.69
C ARG A 76 -20.37 -2.20 8.75
N LYS A 77 -21.50 -2.58 8.13
CA LYS A 77 -21.95 -3.99 8.04
C LYS A 77 -20.89 -4.88 7.37
N ARG A 78 -20.16 -4.34 6.40
CA ARG A 78 -19.06 -5.03 5.71
C ARG A 78 -17.70 -4.87 6.38
N LYS A 79 -17.62 -4.16 7.52
CA LYS A 79 -16.36 -3.85 8.22
C LYS A 79 -15.32 -3.16 7.31
N LEU A 80 -15.76 -2.29 6.38
CA LEU A 80 -14.86 -1.62 5.45
C LEU A 80 -14.03 -0.56 6.17
N ARG A 81 -12.71 -0.65 6.01
CA ARG A 81 -11.72 0.30 6.54
C ARG A 81 -10.41 0.18 5.76
N LEU A 82 -9.60 1.21 5.84
CA LEU A 82 -8.17 1.17 5.53
C LEU A 82 -7.40 0.96 6.83
N ARG A 83 -6.39 0.11 6.82
CA ARG A 83 -5.43 0.05 7.91
C ARG A 83 -4.49 1.25 7.81
N THR A 84 -4.45 2.04 8.88
CA THR A 84 -3.58 3.22 9.02
C THR A 84 -2.43 2.89 9.96
N PHE A 85 -1.33 3.63 9.82
CA PHE A 85 -0.17 3.57 10.70
C PHE A 85 0.30 5.01 10.99
N ALA A 86 1.04 5.21 12.08
CA ALA A 86 1.57 6.52 12.43
C ALA A 86 2.78 6.88 11.56
N VAL A 87 2.84 8.14 11.13
CA VAL A 87 4.00 8.73 10.45
C VAL A 87 4.32 10.03 11.18
N LEU A 88 5.56 10.17 11.65
CA LEU A 88 6.06 11.34 12.33
C LEU A 88 7.18 11.96 11.48
N PRO A 89 6.86 12.94 10.63
CA PRO A 89 7.88 13.70 9.92
C PRO A 89 8.68 14.53 10.94
N MET A 90 10.00 14.35 10.97
CA MET A 90 10.91 15.11 11.85
C MET A 90 11.53 16.27 11.08
N THR A 91 11.93 16.03 9.84
CA THR A 91 12.33 17.04 8.86
C THR A 91 11.62 16.74 7.54
N GLU A 92 11.99 17.42 6.45
CA GLU A 92 11.43 17.16 5.12
C GLU A 92 11.86 15.79 4.61
N GLU A 93 13.12 15.45 4.84
CA GLU A 93 13.76 14.23 4.34
C GLU A 93 13.71 13.07 5.34
N CYS A 94 13.47 13.33 6.64
CA CYS A 94 13.56 12.29 7.66
C CYS A 94 12.33 12.21 8.55
N GLY A 95 11.96 10.97 8.91
CA GLY A 95 10.83 10.72 9.79
C GLY A 95 10.80 9.30 10.34
N LEU A 96 9.89 9.10 11.28
CA LEU A 96 9.57 7.78 11.82
C LEU A 96 8.25 7.30 11.24
N ILE A 97 8.25 6.06 10.75
CA ILE A 97 7.05 5.37 10.29
C ILE A 97 6.80 4.21 11.26
N GLU A 98 5.59 4.09 11.77
CA GLU A 98 5.19 2.92 12.58
C GLU A 98 5.37 1.65 11.76
N TRP A 99 6.06 0.68 12.34
CA TRP A 99 6.22 -0.62 11.72
C TRP A 99 4.91 -1.41 11.78
N VAL A 100 4.39 -1.75 10.61
CA VAL A 100 3.16 -2.52 10.50
C VAL A 100 3.46 -3.99 10.82
N ASN A 101 3.16 -4.40 12.05
CA ASN A 101 3.46 -5.75 12.54
C ASN A 101 2.71 -6.85 11.76
N ASN A 102 3.32 -8.05 11.76
CA ASN A 102 2.82 -9.28 11.14
C ASN A 102 2.64 -9.19 9.62
N THR A 103 3.29 -8.23 8.98
CA THR A 103 3.17 -8.03 7.55
C THR A 103 4.37 -8.56 6.76
N THR A 104 4.10 -8.94 5.52
CA THR A 104 5.07 -9.41 4.54
C THR A 104 4.76 -8.80 3.17
N CYS A 105 5.77 -8.61 2.34
CA CYS A 105 5.58 -8.03 1.01
C CYS A 105 4.83 -9.00 0.10
N TYR A 106 3.80 -8.51 -0.60
CA TYR A 106 3.02 -9.28 -1.57
C TYR A 106 3.90 -9.97 -2.61
N ARG A 107 4.95 -9.29 -3.10
CA ARG A 107 5.88 -9.88 -4.07
C ARG A 107 6.55 -11.13 -3.51
N HIS A 108 7.01 -11.08 -2.26
CA HIS A 108 7.68 -12.19 -1.60
C HIS A 108 6.74 -13.40 -1.48
N GLU A 109 5.54 -13.20 -0.95
CA GLU A 109 4.55 -14.28 -0.77
C GLU A 109 4.11 -14.90 -2.11
N VAL A 110 3.98 -14.09 -3.16
CA VAL A 110 3.71 -14.61 -4.51
C VAL A 110 4.87 -15.47 -5.01
N HIS A 111 6.13 -15.05 -4.83
CA HIS A 111 7.28 -15.86 -5.23
C HIS A 111 7.36 -17.17 -4.45
N GLU A 112 7.19 -17.14 -3.13
CA GLU A 112 7.20 -18.37 -2.30
C GLU A 112 6.11 -19.35 -2.76
N THR A 113 4.89 -18.87 -3.00
CA THR A 113 3.78 -19.71 -3.48
C THR A 113 4.07 -20.37 -4.84
N HIS A 114 4.81 -19.69 -5.73
CA HIS A 114 5.23 -20.26 -7.02
C HIS A 114 6.37 -21.26 -6.87
N GLU A 115 7.32 -20.99 -5.97
CA GLU A 115 8.44 -21.90 -5.71
C GLU A 115 7.97 -23.23 -5.12
N GLU A 116 6.93 -23.23 -4.27
CA GLU A 116 6.29 -24.44 -3.73
C GLU A 116 5.77 -25.40 -4.82
N VAL A 117 5.34 -24.87 -5.97
CA VAL A 117 4.87 -25.67 -7.12
C VAL A 117 5.95 -25.86 -8.18
N GLY A 118 7.21 -25.53 -7.87
CA GLY A 118 8.36 -25.69 -8.76
C GLY A 118 8.52 -24.60 -9.82
N ILE A 119 7.76 -23.51 -9.74
CA ILE A 119 7.85 -22.38 -10.68
C ILE A 119 8.83 -21.34 -10.13
N ARG A 120 10.06 -21.35 -10.65
CA ARG A 120 11.10 -20.40 -10.22
C ARG A 120 11.05 -19.10 -11.00
N PHE A 121 11.16 -17.99 -10.29
CA PHE A 121 11.31 -16.66 -10.89
C PHE A 121 12.78 -16.31 -11.11
N SER A 122 13.13 -15.87 -12.31
CA SER A 122 14.45 -15.32 -12.62
C SER A 122 14.29 -13.93 -13.23
N TYR A 123 14.82 -12.92 -12.53
CA TYR A 123 14.77 -11.54 -13.00
C TYR A 123 15.49 -11.35 -14.33
N GLN A 124 16.66 -11.97 -14.49
CA GLN A 124 17.46 -11.91 -15.72
C GLN A 124 16.69 -12.47 -16.91
N GLU A 125 16.01 -13.60 -16.71
CA GLU A 125 15.20 -14.24 -17.75
C GLU A 125 14.01 -13.37 -18.14
N VAL A 126 13.31 -12.78 -17.15
CA VAL A 126 12.18 -11.88 -17.41
C VAL A 126 12.63 -10.63 -18.17
N MET A 127 13.76 -10.03 -17.79
CA MET A 127 14.32 -8.88 -18.52
C MET A 127 14.74 -9.23 -19.94
N ARG A 128 15.35 -10.41 -20.14
CA ARG A 128 15.73 -10.91 -21.47
C ARG A 128 14.50 -11.05 -22.36
N LEU A 129 13.47 -11.74 -21.87
CA LEU A 129 12.21 -11.93 -22.60
C LEU A 129 11.49 -10.59 -22.85
N GLN A 130 11.52 -9.66 -21.91
CA GLN A 130 10.94 -8.34 -22.11
C GLN A 130 11.63 -7.59 -23.26
N LYS A 131 12.96 -7.68 -23.37
CA LYS A 131 13.72 -7.07 -24.47
C LYS A 131 13.43 -7.77 -25.81
N GLU A 132 13.41 -9.10 -25.82
CA GLU A 132 13.14 -9.90 -27.03
C GLU A 132 11.75 -9.64 -27.61
N HIS A 133 10.75 -9.50 -26.74
CA HIS A 133 9.36 -9.27 -27.13
C HIS A 133 8.94 -7.80 -26.99
N ALA A 134 9.89 -6.86 -26.89
CA ALA A 134 9.59 -5.43 -26.72
C ALA A 134 8.68 -4.87 -27.83
N ARG A 135 8.73 -5.47 -29.03
CA ARG A 135 7.90 -5.10 -30.18
C ARG A 135 6.47 -5.68 -30.14
N ASN A 136 6.19 -6.67 -29.29
CA ASN A 136 4.88 -7.32 -29.17
C ASN A 136 4.52 -7.60 -27.70
N LEU A 137 4.24 -6.52 -26.97
CA LEU A 137 3.85 -6.57 -25.55
C LEU A 137 2.64 -7.47 -25.26
N PRO A 138 1.57 -7.53 -26.08
CA PRO A 138 0.44 -8.43 -25.82
C PRO A 138 0.82 -9.92 -25.89
N HIS A 139 1.71 -10.28 -26.82
CA HIS A 139 2.22 -11.65 -26.90
C HIS A 139 3.10 -11.98 -25.69
N TRP A 140 4.05 -11.11 -25.34
CA TRP A 140 4.87 -11.25 -24.14
C TRP A 140 4.02 -11.42 -22.88
N HIS A 141 3.00 -10.57 -22.71
CA HIS A 141 2.09 -10.64 -21.58
C HIS A 141 1.40 -12.01 -21.50
N ARG A 142 0.86 -12.51 -22.63
CA ARG A 142 0.23 -13.84 -22.66
C ARG A 142 1.19 -14.95 -22.27
N GLU A 143 2.40 -14.96 -22.82
CA GLU A 143 3.42 -15.95 -22.46
C GLU A 143 3.79 -15.90 -20.97
N MET A 144 3.99 -14.70 -20.42
CA MET A 144 4.30 -14.54 -18.99
C MET A 144 3.13 -15.00 -18.12
N THR A 145 1.90 -14.63 -18.45
CA THR A 145 0.71 -15.07 -17.67
C THR A 145 0.47 -16.58 -17.76
N ALA A 146 0.86 -17.23 -18.86
CA ALA A 146 0.79 -18.68 -19.01
C ALA A 146 1.90 -19.39 -18.21
N LYS A 147 3.11 -18.83 -18.19
CA LYS A 147 4.26 -19.36 -17.43
C LYS A 147 4.07 -19.23 -15.91
N PHE A 148 3.42 -18.17 -15.45
CA PHE A 148 3.18 -17.88 -14.04
C PHE A 148 1.68 -17.84 -13.73
N PRO A 149 1.01 -19.00 -13.61
CA PRO A 149 -0.43 -19.07 -13.43
C PRO A 149 -0.89 -18.46 -12.10
N PRO A 150 -2.13 -17.96 -11.99
CA PRO A 150 -2.66 -17.45 -10.74
C PRO A 150 -2.89 -18.56 -9.72
N ILE A 151 -2.10 -18.60 -8.65
CA ILE A 151 -2.17 -19.63 -7.60
C ILE A 151 -2.09 -19.06 -6.18
N PHE A 152 -2.31 -17.75 -6.06
CA PHE A 152 -2.20 -17.02 -4.80
C PHE A 152 -3.26 -17.41 -3.76
N HIS A 153 -4.37 -18.06 -4.13
CA HIS A 153 -5.32 -18.66 -3.19
C HIS A 153 -4.64 -19.65 -2.23
N ARG A 154 -3.55 -20.29 -2.65
CA ARG A 154 -2.76 -21.22 -1.83
C ARG A 154 -2.13 -20.56 -0.62
N TRP A 155 -1.74 -19.30 -0.74
CA TRP A 155 -1.22 -18.51 0.37
C TRP A 155 -2.21 -18.49 1.55
N PHE A 156 -3.50 -18.32 1.27
CA PHE A 156 -4.54 -18.33 2.30
C PHE A 156 -4.68 -19.70 2.97
N THR A 157 -4.63 -20.79 2.19
CA THR A 157 -4.72 -22.15 2.76
C THR A 157 -3.47 -22.55 3.55
N ALA A 158 -2.30 -22.00 3.19
CA ALA A 158 -1.05 -22.23 3.90
C ALA A 158 -0.99 -21.44 5.22
N ASN A 159 -1.45 -20.19 5.23
CA ASN A 159 -1.40 -19.33 6.42
C ASN A 159 -2.60 -19.53 7.37
N PHE A 160 -3.75 -19.98 6.86
CA PHE A 160 -4.99 -20.12 7.64
C PHE A 160 -5.55 -21.55 7.49
N SER A 161 -5.15 -22.45 8.39
CA SER A 161 -5.54 -23.86 8.34
C SER A 161 -6.99 -24.11 8.75
N GLU A 162 -7.55 -23.27 9.63
CA GLU A 162 -8.93 -23.39 10.08
C GLU A 162 -9.90 -22.77 9.06
N PRO A 163 -10.93 -23.50 8.57
CA PRO A 163 -11.82 -23.01 7.50
C PRO A 163 -12.55 -21.70 7.81
N THR A 164 -12.98 -21.51 9.06
CA THR A 164 -13.67 -20.28 9.49
C THR A 164 -12.70 -19.10 9.41
N THR A 165 -11.52 -19.23 10.01
CA THR A 165 -10.45 -18.22 9.99
C THR A 165 -10.00 -17.91 8.56
N TRP A 166 -9.81 -18.95 7.73
CA TRP A 166 -9.51 -18.80 6.31
C TRP A 166 -10.54 -17.95 5.58
N PHE A 167 -11.84 -18.25 5.78
CA PHE A 167 -12.91 -17.52 5.11
C PHE A 167 -12.96 -16.07 5.57
N GLU A 168 -12.85 -15.81 6.87
CA GLU A 168 -12.85 -14.46 7.44
C GLU A 168 -11.66 -13.63 6.96
N ASN A 169 -10.44 -14.20 6.98
CA ASN A 169 -9.23 -13.50 6.57
C ASN A 169 -9.17 -13.27 5.06
N ARG A 170 -9.67 -14.19 4.23
CA ARG A 170 -9.83 -13.94 2.78
C ARG A 170 -10.85 -12.85 2.49
N GLN A 171 -11.93 -12.77 3.27
CA GLN A 171 -12.90 -11.67 3.15
C GLN A 171 -12.28 -10.33 3.61
N ALA A 172 -11.45 -10.33 4.66
CA ALA A 172 -10.70 -9.15 5.10
C ALA A 172 -9.70 -8.68 4.03
N TYR A 173 -8.97 -9.61 3.41
CA TYR A 173 -8.12 -9.34 2.24
C TYR A 173 -8.90 -8.64 1.13
N THR A 174 -10.00 -9.24 0.69
CA THR A 174 -10.78 -8.72 -0.45
C THR A 174 -11.34 -7.32 -0.17
N ARG A 175 -11.80 -7.08 1.06
CA ARG A 175 -12.34 -5.77 1.49
C ARG A 175 -11.26 -4.70 1.61
N SER A 176 -10.09 -5.06 2.14
CA SER A 176 -8.96 -4.13 2.30
C SER A 176 -8.32 -3.79 0.95
N VAL A 177 -8.21 -4.74 0.03
CA VAL A 177 -7.81 -4.48 -1.36
C VAL A 177 -8.82 -3.52 -2.03
N ALA A 178 -10.12 -3.77 -1.91
CA ALA A 178 -11.14 -2.86 -2.44
C ALA A 178 -11.02 -1.43 -1.87
N ALA A 179 -10.77 -1.30 -0.55
CA ALA A 179 -10.58 -0.01 0.10
C ALA A 179 -9.38 0.75 -0.46
N TRP A 180 -8.23 0.08 -0.56
CA TRP A 180 -7.01 0.66 -1.12
C TRP A 180 -7.13 0.96 -2.62
N SER A 181 -7.81 0.13 -3.40
CA SER A 181 -8.04 0.37 -4.84
C SER A 181 -8.84 1.65 -5.07
N ILE A 182 -9.97 1.84 -4.37
CA ILE A 182 -10.82 3.01 -4.58
C ILE A 182 -10.20 4.28 -4.01
N VAL A 183 -9.64 4.22 -2.79
CA VAL A 183 -8.97 5.38 -2.20
C VAL A 183 -7.73 5.76 -3.01
N GLY A 184 -6.90 4.77 -3.37
CA GLY A 184 -5.72 4.97 -4.19
C GLY A 184 -6.05 5.60 -5.54
N TYR A 185 -7.10 5.13 -6.22
CA TYR A 185 -7.58 5.74 -7.46
C TYR A 185 -7.97 7.21 -7.28
N ILE A 186 -8.70 7.55 -6.21
CA ILE A 186 -9.16 8.93 -5.97
C ILE A 186 -8.00 9.88 -5.72
N VAL A 187 -6.96 9.44 -5.02
CA VAL A 187 -5.77 10.26 -4.74
C VAL A 187 -4.69 10.15 -5.82
N GLY A 188 -4.92 9.39 -6.89
CA GLY A 188 -3.95 9.17 -7.96
C GLY A 188 -2.67 8.46 -7.49
N LEU A 189 -2.82 7.45 -6.63
CA LEU A 189 -1.70 6.67 -6.08
C LEU A 189 -1.10 5.72 -7.12
N GLY A 190 0.16 5.98 -7.48
CA GLY A 190 1.00 5.13 -8.33
C GLY A 190 2.03 4.32 -7.54
N ASP A 191 3.00 3.75 -8.26
CA ASP A 191 4.11 2.95 -7.73
C ASP A 191 3.63 1.79 -6.83
N ARG A 192 2.54 1.13 -7.25
CA ARG A 192 1.95 -0.01 -6.55
C ARG A 192 2.57 -1.31 -7.01
N HIS A 193 3.89 -1.41 -6.91
CA HIS A 193 4.60 -2.67 -7.11
C HIS A 193 4.47 -3.58 -5.87
N GLY A 194 4.82 -4.86 -6.02
CA GLY A 194 4.53 -5.87 -4.98
C GLY A 194 5.33 -5.73 -3.66
N GLU A 195 6.33 -4.86 -3.58
CA GLU A 195 6.99 -4.50 -2.31
C GLU A 195 6.21 -3.45 -1.50
N ASN A 196 5.41 -2.60 -2.16
CA ASN A 196 4.65 -1.52 -1.51
C ASN A 196 3.24 -1.98 -1.10
N ILE A 197 2.94 -3.26 -1.28
CA ILE A 197 1.70 -3.92 -0.91
C ILE A 197 2.07 -4.98 0.11
N LEU A 198 1.61 -4.80 1.33
CA LEU A 198 1.90 -5.67 2.45
C LEU A 198 0.66 -6.50 2.80
N LEU A 199 0.90 -7.74 3.23
CA LEU A 199 -0.12 -8.70 3.65
C LEU A 199 0.09 -9.06 5.11
N ASP A 200 -0.96 -8.94 5.92
CA ASP A 200 -0.95 -9.37 7.31
C ASP A 200 -1.21 -10.88 7.42
N LYS A 201 -0.24 -11.62 7.96
CA LYS A 201 -0.29 -13.09 8.13
C LYS A 201 -1.23 -13.54 9.26
N VAL A 202 -1.77 -12.63 10.05
CA VAL A 202 -2.68 -12.94 11.18
C VAL A 202 -4.14 -12.69 10.79
N ASN A 203 -4.44 -11.56 10.14
CA ASN A 203 -5.83 -11.16 9.80
C ASN A 203 -6.13 -11.10 8.30
N GLY A 204 -5.14 -11.35 7.44
CA GLY A 204 -5.30 -11.36 5.98
C GLY A 204 -5.51 -9.97 5.34
N GLU A 205 -5.50 -8.87 6.09
CA GLU A 205 -5.68 -7.54 5.51
C GLU A 205 -4.47 -7.12 4.65
N CYS A 206 -4.77 -6.40 3.58
CA CYS A 206 -3.81 -5.70 2.75
C CYS A 206 -3.55 -4.29 3.30
N VAL A 207 -2.28 -3.88 3.31
CA VAL A 207 -1.83 -2.54 3.70
C VAL A 207 -0.90 -2.01 2.62
N HIS A 208 -1.15 -0.81 2.13
CA HIS A 208 -0.19 -0.14 1.24
C HIS A 208 0.79 0.68 2.08
N VAL A 209 2.04 0.74 1.64
CA VAL A 209 3.10 1.58 2.22
C VAL A 209 3.80 2.37 1.13
N ASP A 210 4.60 3.35 1.53
CA ASP A 210 5.38 4.22 0.65
C ASP A 210 4.50 5.03 -0.32
N PHE A 211 4.25 6.31 -0.04
CA PHE A 211 3.26 7.12 -0.77
C PHE A 211 3.87 8.30 -1.52
N ASP A 212 5.05 8.11 -2.12
CA ASP A 212 5.78 9.18 -2.80
C ASP A 212 5.22 9.53 -4.19
N CYS A 213 4.42 8.63 -4.75
CA CYS A 213 3.82 8.74 -6.07
C CYS A 213 2.30 9.00 -5.98
N LEU A 214 1.92 10.21 -5.55
CA LEU A 214 0.52 10.65 -5.45
C LEU A 214 0.11 11.57 -6.60
N PHE A 215 -1.18 11.85 -6.71
CA PHE A 215 -1.80 12.77 -7.67
C PHE A 215 -1.38 12.53 -9.12
N ASP A 216 -1.46 11.26 -9.55
CA ASP A 216 -1.22 10.83 -10.93
C ASP A 216 0.23 11.00 -11.42
N ARG A 217 1.20 11.24 -10.52
CA ARG A 217 2.63 11.26 -10.85
C ARG A 217 3.12 9.98 -11.55
N GLY A 218 2.46 8.84 -11.32
CA GLY A 218 2.79 7.58 -12.00
C GLY A 218 2.61 7.67 -13.53
N LYS A 219 1.78 8.59 -14.02
CA LYS A 219 1.56 8.84 -15.46
C LYS A 219 2.68 9.66 -16.10
N THR A 220 3.53 10.34 -15.32
CA THR A 220 4.62 11.19 -15.80
C THR A 220 5.98 10.51 -15.76
N LEU A 221 6.05 9.25 -15.33
CA LEU A 221 7.28 8.44 -15.37
C LEU A 221 7.70 8.17 -16.83
N GLU A 222 8.99 7.85 -17.03
CA GLU A 222 9.55 7.46 -18.34
C GLU A 222 8.73 6.34 -19.00
N VAL A 223 8.31 5.35 -18.20
CA VAL A 223 7.31 4.36 -18.58
C VAL A 223 6.04 4.61 -17.76
N PRO A 224 5.01 5.27 -18.34
CA PRO A 224 3.81 5.66 -17.61
C PRO A 224 3.00 4.49 -17.07
N GLU A 225 2.53 4.61 -15.83
CA GLU A 225 1.53 3.72 -15.25
C GLU A 225 0.14 4.05 -15.81
N ARG A 226 -0.37 3.21 -16.73
CA ARG A 226 -1.67 3.40 -17.40
C ARG A 226 -2.84 2.68 -16.72
N VAL A 227 -2.62 2.08 -15.55
CA VAL A 227 -3.63 1.34 -14.79
C VAL A 227 -4.13 2.18 -13.62
N PRO A 228 -5.42 2.12 -13.26
CA PRO A 228 -5.99 2.93 -12.18
C PRO A 228 -5.55 2.47 -10.78
N PHE A 229 -5.26 1.17 -10.65
CA PHE A 229 -4.73 0.51 -9.45
C PHE A 229 -4.28 -0.90 -9.83
N ARG A 230 -3.51 -1.55 -8.96
CA ARG A 230 -3.05 -2.93 -9.19
C ARG A 230 -4.18 -3.94 -8.98
N LEU A 231 -4.63 -4.59 -10.05
CA LEU A 231 -5.63 -5.67 -10.02
C LEU A 231 -5.22 -6.82 -10.96
N THR A 232 -4.11 -7.48 -10.64
CA THR A 232 -3.52 -8.54 -11.46
C THR A 232 -4.15 -9.91 -11.19
N GLN A 233 -3.86 -10.91 -12.03
CA GLN A 233 -4.43 -12.27 -11.91
C GLN A 233 -4.24 -12.91 -10.53
N ASN A 234 -3.08 -12.72 -9.87
CA ASN A 234 -2.83 -13.25 -8.52
C ASN A 234 -3.63 -12.49 -7.44
N ILE A 235 -3.90 -11.18 -7.62
CA ILE A 235 -4.78 -10.45 -6.69
C ILE A 235 -6.21 -10.98 -6.82
N ILE A 236 -6.68 -11.16 -8.06
CA ILE A 236 -8.03 -11.65 -8.35
C ILE A 236 -8.23 -13.07 -7.81
N ASP A 237 -7.24 -13.94 -7.98
CA ASP A 237 -7.27 -15.31 -7.45
C ASP A 237 -7.35 -15.34 -5.92
N GLY A 238 -6.72 -14.37 -5.24
CA GLY A 238 -6.87 -14.19 -3.80
C GLY A 238 -8.30 -13.85 -3.33
N PHE A 239 -9.17 -13.34 -4.21
CA PHE A 239 -10.58 -13.11 -3.87
C PHE A 239 -11.40 -14.41 -3.79
N GLY A 240 -10.89 -15.49 -4.38
CA GLY A 240 -11.58 -16.76 -4.50
C GLY A 240 -12.40 -16.88 -5.79
N VAL A 241 -13.30 -17.87 -5.81
CA VAL A 241 -13.98 -18.33 -7.04
C VAL A 241 -14.85 -17.28 -7.73
N THR A 242 -15.35 -16.30 -7.00
CA THR A 242 -16.16 -15.21 -7.56
C THR A 242 -15.32 -14.11 -8.22
N GLY A 243 -14.00 -14.12 -8.01
CA GLY A 243 -13.09 -13.11 -8.51
C GLY A 243 -13.56 -11.70 -8.14
N CYS A 244 -13.63 -10.82 -9.14
CA CYS A 244 -14.08 -9.44 -8.96
C CYS A 244 -15.59 -9.35 -8.65
N SER A 245 -16.40 -10.26 -9.19
CA SER A 245 -17.86 -10.25 -9.16
C SER A 245 -18.38 -10.78 -7.83
N GLY A 246 -18.26 -9.98 -6.77
CA GLY A 246 -18.66 -10.40 -5.43
C GLY A 246 -18.27 -9.40 -4.34
N THR A 247 -17.58 -9.88 -3.31
CA THR A 247 -17.15 -9.05 -2.17
C THR A 247 -16.35 -7.84 -2.64
N PHE A 248 -15.46 -7.99 -3.63
CA PHE A 248 -14.64 -6.89 -4.16
C PHE A 248 -15.52 -5.79 -4.77
N GLU A 249 -16.31 -6.11 -5.79
CA GLU A 249 -17.19 -5.16 -6.48
C GLU A 249 -18.15 -4.45 -5.50
N LYS A 250 -18.81 -5.21 -4.61
CA LYS A 250 -19.76 -4.63 -3.64
C LYS A 250 -19.08 -3.74 -2.61
N SER A 251 -17.85 -4.06 -2.22
CA SER A 251 -17.06 -3.20 -1.33
C SER A 251 -16.66 -1.92 -2.06
N CYS A 252 -16.18 -2.02 -3.30
CA CYS A 252 -15.84 -0.88 -4.15
C CYS A 252 -17.02 0.08 -4.34
N GLN A 253 -18.21 -0.45 -4.67
CA GLN A 253 -19.45 0.33 -4.82
C GLN A 253 -19.81 1.06 -3.52
N SER A 254 -19.75 0.35 -2.37
CA SER A 254 -20.07 0.94 -1.07
C SER A 254 -19.08 2.04 -0.67
N ILE A 255 -17.78 1.81 -0.84
CA ILE A 255 -16.73 2.81 -0.55
C ILE A 255 -16.91 4.03 -1.46
N LEU A 256 -17.04 3.82 -2.77
CA LEU A 256 -17.17 4.91 -3.73
C LEU A 256 -18.44 5.75 -3.47
N ALA A 257 -19.56 5.11 -3.11
CA ALA A 257 -20.78 5.81 -2.74
C ALA A 257 -20.59 6.69 -1.49
N VAL A 258 -19.90 6.19 -0.46
CA VAL A 258 -19.58 6.97 0.75
C VAL A 258 -18.65 8.14 0.40
N LEU A 259 -17.61 7.93 -0.38
CA LEU A 259 -16.66 8.98 -0.73
C LEU A 259 -17.32 10.07 -1.60
N ARG A 260 -18.13 9.69 -2.59
CA ARG A 260 -18.88 10.65 -3.41
C ARG A 260 -19.88 11.47 -2.60
N LYS A 261 -20.60 10.83 -1.66
CA LYS A 261 -21.55 11.52 -0.77
C LYS A 261 -20.87 12.56 0.13
N ASN A 262 -19.62 12.33 0.51
CA ASN A 262 -18.85 13.19 1.42
C ASN A 262 -17.73 13.95 0.69
N ARG A 263 -17.94 14.27 -0.59
CA ARG A 263 -16.94 14.93 -1.45
C ARG A 263 -16.37 16.19 -0.81
N GLU A 264 -17.21 17.07 -0.28
CA GLU A 264 -16.76 18.36 0.28
C GLU A 264 -15.80 18.17 1.46
N THR A 265 -16.14 17.27 2.40
CA THR A 265 -15.27 16.94 3.52
C THR A 265 -13.92 16.40 3.06
N LEU A 266 -13.92 15.50 2.07
CA LEU A 266 -12.69 14.93 1.52
C LEU A 266 -11.86 15.96 0.76
N MET A 267 -12.52 16.82 -0.03
CA MET A 267 -11.85 17.92 -0.73
C MET A 267 -11.20 18.90 0.25
N ASN A 268 -11.86 19.25 1.35
CA ASN A 268 -11.28 20.14 2.35
C ASN A 268 -10.00 19.58 2.97
N VAL A 269 -9.94 18.26 3.19
CA VAL A 269 -8.73 17.59 3.67
C VAL A 269 -7.65 17.56 2.59
N LEU A 270 -8.00 17.26 1.33
CA LEU A 270 -7.04 17.24 0.24
C LEU A 270 -6.52 18.64 -0.14
N TYR A 271 -7.35 19.68 -0.03
CA TYR A 271 -6.93 21.06 -0.28
C TYR A 271 -5.83 21.49 0.69
N SER A 272 -5.93 21.11 1.97
CA SER A 272 -4.85 21.41 2.92
C SER A 272 -3.56 20.63 2.61
N PHE A 273 -3.61 19.57 1.79
CA PHE A 273 -2.41 18.83 1.37
C PHE A 273 -1.73 19.51 0.18
N VAL A 274 -2.52 19.93 -0.82
CA VAL A 274 -2.02 20.57 -2.04
C VAL A 274 -1.45 21.96 -1.73
N HIS A 275 -2.06 22.67 -0.79
CA HIS A 275 -1.61 24.00 -0.39
C HIS A 275 -0.61 24.00 0.77
N ASP A 276 -0.13 22.83 1.21
CA ASP A 276 0.96 22.76 2.18
C ASP A 276 2.26 23.23 1.52
N PRO A 277 2.79 24.42 1.86
CA PRO A 277 3.95 25.00 1.16
C PRO A 277 5.23 24.22 1.42
N LEU A 278 5.22 23.32 2.41
CA LEU A 278 6.35 22.46 2.76
C LEU A 278 6.30 21.11 2.03
N VAL A 279 5.28 20.87 1.20
CA VAL A 279 5.18 19.64 0.42
C VAL A 279 5.60 19.87 -1.02
N GLU A 280 6.71 19.26 -1.41
CA GLU A 280 7.18 19.31 -2.78
C GLU A 280 6.34 18.38 -3.67
N TRP A 281 5.44 18.99 -4.46
CA TRP A 281 4.67 18.29 -5.49
C TRP A 281 5.41 18.22 -6.84
N ASN A 282 6.52 18.94 -6.99
CA ASN A 282 7.39 19.02 -8.17
C ASN A 282 6.67 18.76 -9.51
N TYR A 283 5.82 19.72 -9.91
CA TYR A 283 5.56 19.98 -11.32
C TYR A 283 6.76 20.72 -11.92
N ARG A 284 7.95 20.10 -11.95
CA ARG A 284 9.04 20.66 -12.76
C ARG A 284 8.88 20.16 -14.18
N SER A 285 8.35 21.04 -15.01
CA SER A 285 8.50 21.00 -16.46
C SER A 285 9.99 21.06 -16.80
N ASP A 286 10.56 19.96 -17.26
CA ASP A 286 11.89 19.90 -17.91
C ASP A 286 11.85 20.60 -19.30
N TYR A 287 11.19 21.77 -19.41
CA TYR A 287 10.95 22.47 -20.68
C TYR A 287 11.40 23.94 -20.70
N GLN A 288 12.23 24.39 -19.76
CA GLN A 288 12.63 25.81 -19.73
C GLN A 288 14.12 26.17 -19.50
N ASP A 289 15.08 25.23 -19.60
CA ASP A 289 16.51 25.58 -19.51
C ASP A 289 17.35 25.25 -20.78
N GLU A 290 16.72 25.15 -21.97
CA GLU A 290 17.46 25.02 -23.26
C GLU A 290 17.32 26.25 -24.19
N LYS A 291 16.85 27.39 -23.69
CA LYS A 291 16.81 28.64 -24.47
C LYS A 291 17.26 29.86 -23.68
N GLU A 292 18.51 29.86 -23.22
CA GLU A 292 19.19 31.13 -22.90
C GLU A 292 20.70 31.14 -23.15
N ASP A 293 21.24 30.16 -23.89
CA ASP A 293 22.60 30.23 -24.46
C ASP A 293 22.55 30.08 -25.99
N ASN A 294 22.22 31.19 -26.67
CA ASN A 294 22.64 31.52 -28.05
C ASN A 294 22.32 32.98 -28.40
#